data_AF-A0A3B3CQ67-F1
#
_entry.id   AF-A0A3B3CQ67-F1
#
_cell.length_a   1.000
_cell.length_b   1.000
_cell.length_c   1.000
_cell.angle_alpha   90.00
_cell.angle_beta   90.00
_cell.angle_gamma   90.00
#
_symmetry.space_group_name_H-M   'P 1'
#
loop_
_entity.id
_entity.type
_entity.pdbx_description
1 polymer ?
#
loop_
_entity_poly.entity_id
_entity_poly.type
_entity_poly.pdbx_seq_one_letter_code
_entity_poly.pdbx_strand_id
1 'polypeptide(L)'
;MPTKTSKTKRVKGGKGKKDGKHESKGDKESDVETARANAALWELRLKATNQDLAEYREASHNLARANEGLINQLLHAERDSVDVSGHWEREMAAKEEKIRMLEESLQRHQALSLEEKNNMTTDINTIQDKVKRLKEREVQLEQELGNMKESMDVADKKHKETLIEMEEKFLEEKECVKREILERCNLQEVLLKQDHREAIEQLEGVLHAALEKRDHLNEILKNTTKEAEDLKTLTHSLVEENIILAQNKEMLQMTVKKNQADIEHKNQKLSELTVRIASLEEALDLKSRELQQLEKKEQKNLVTIQAKQVEMDKLQRVLAMRVREMQDLKQLASTVVKKRKEMEEFFYEALDHVRQEIAASRFRYKKESKQAYSWRFREATAGKMEFPPICTNHIYTDMEPSTKCSHLLENDVQVSDLTWEQKEQVLRLLFAKMNGQTERKQHSSPRRSVEMQNSFNDKDAAEQLHNDDCLEN
;
A
#
# COMPACT_ATOMS: atom_id res chain seq x y z
N MET A 1 -86.61 195.91 40.74
CA MET A 1 -86.55 196.85 41.89
C MET A 1 -85.09 197.17 42.15
N PRO A 2 -84.68 198.41 42.44
CA PRO A 2 -85.47 199.64 42.48
C PRO A 2 -85.19 200.54 41.24
N THR A 3 -86.17 201.10 40.51
CA THR A 3 -87.15 202.16 40.86
C THR A 3 -86.45 203.49 41.21
N LYS A 4 -86.82 204.68 40.69
CA LYS A 4 -88.11 205.21 40.20
C LYS A 4 -87.91 206.62 39.58
N THR A 5 -88.60 206.90 38.44
CA THR A 5 -89.50 208.07 38.12
C THR A 5 -89.12 209.51 38.53
N SER A 6 -89.45 210.63 37.86
CA SER A 6 -90.29 210.98 36.69
C SER A 6 -90.28 212.51 36.44
N LYS A 7 -90.35 212.90 35.15
CA LYS A 7 -91.00 214.06 34.47
C LYS A 7 -91.51 215.28 35.29
N THR A 8 -91.32 216.52 34.78
CA THR A 8 -92.29 217.29 33.92
C THR A 8 -91.97 218.82 33.80
N LYS A 9 -91.73 219.29 32.57
CA LYS A 9 -92.22 220.50 31.82
C LYS A 9 -92.76 221.78 32.53
N ARG A 10 -92.24 222.96 32.09
CA ARG A 10 -92.92 224.08 31.31
C ARG A 10 -92.99 225.54 31.90
N VAL A 11 -92.25 226.46 31.25
CA VAL A 11 -92.49 227.86 30.74
C VAL A 11 -93.31 228.94 31.52
N LYS A 12 -92.68 230.13 31.70
CA LYS A 12 -93.08 231.56 31.44
C LYS A 12 -92.21 232.47 32.34
N GLY A 13 -91.69 233.67 32.06
CA GLY A 13 -91.93 234.77 31.11
C GLY A 13 -91.83 236.09 31.93
N GLY A 14 -91.14 237.14 31.47
CA GLY A 14 -91.19 238.47 32.13
C GLY A 14 -90.11 239.48 31.71
N LYS A 15 -90.53 240.71 31.39
CA LYS A 15 -89.79 241.84 30.78
C LYS A 15 -90.23 243.17 31.45
N GLY A 16 -89.33 244.15 31.62
CA GLY A 16 -89.61 245.58 31.93
C GLY A 16 -88.85 246.09 33.18
N LYS A 17 -88.01 247.15 33.24
CA LYS A 17 -87.91 248.54 32.70
C LYS A 17 -88.43 249.61 33.69
N LYS A 18 -87.59 250.55 34.19
CA LYS A 18 -87.76 252.04 34.11
C LYS A 18 -86.94 252.92 35.10
N ASP A 19 -86.41 254.01 34.50
CA ASP A 19 -86.38 255.45 34.87
C ASP A 19 -85.72 256.00 36.16
N GLY A 20 -85.08 257.18 36.02
CA GLY A 20 -84.33 257.92 37.04
C GLY A 20 -84.91 259.30 37.43
N LYS A 21 -84.01 260.29 37.69
CA LYS A 21 -84.18 261.77 37.79
C LYS A 21 -84.13 262.42 39.20
N HIS A 22 -83.18 263.35 39.44
CA HIS A 22 -83.42 264.80 39.71
C HIS A 22 -82.10 265.61 39.77
N GLU A 23 -82.16 266.86 39.27
CA GLU A 23 -81.12 267.90 39.20
C GLU A 23 -80.89 268.65 40.54
N SER A 24 -79.73 269.30 40.73
CA SER A 24 -79.65 270.78 40.89
C SER A 24 -78.22 271.29 41.13
N LYS A 25 -77.97 272.51 40.63
CA LYS A 25 -76.72 273.28 40.67
C LYS A 25 -76.42 273.85 42.06
N GLY A 26 -75.13 273.95 42.38
CA GLY A 26 -74.54 275.21 42.87
C GLY A 26 -74.22 275.33 44.36
N ASP A 27 -72.92 275.23 44.65
CA ASP A 27 -72.12 275.94 45.67
C ASP A 27 -72.00 275.42 47.12
N LYS A 28 -70.87 274.71 47.29
CA LYS A 28 -69.81 274.75 48.33
C LYS A 28 -70.06 274.03 49.66
N GLU A 29 -69.36 272.88 49.82
CA GLU A 29 -68.88 272.21 51.09
C GLU A 29 -69.27 270.71 51.34
N SER A 30 -69.04 269.76 50.40
CA SER A 30 -69.41 268.31 50.60
C SER A 30 -68.53 267.17 50.00
N ASP A 31 -67.26 267.39 49.64
CA ASP A 31 -66.47 266.38 48.86
C ASP A 31 -65.65 265.35 49.67
N VAL A 32 -65.53 265.46 50.99
CA VAL A 32 -64.57 264.62 51.77
C VAL A 32 -65.14 263.28 52.24
N GLU A 33 -66.43 263.20 52.59
CA GLU A 33 -67.03 261.97 53.14
C GLU A 33 -67.35 260.91 52.08
N THR A 34 -67.69 261.31 50.86
CA THR A 34 -67.86 260.42 49.70
C THR A 34 -66.56 259.70 49.31
N ALA A 35 -65.41 260.34 49.46
CA ALA A 35 -64.11 259.72 49.22
C ALA A 35 -63.80 258.61 50.23
N ARG A 36 -64.16 258.81 51.51
CA ARG A 36 -63.90 257.83 52.59
C ARG A 36 -64.76 256.57 52.44
N ALA A 37 -66.02 256.71 52.05
CA ALA A 37 -66.91 255.58 51.77
C ALA A 37 -66.43 254.76 50.55
N ASN A 38 -65.97 255.44 49.49
CA ASN A 38 -65.40 254.76 48.32
C ASN A 38 -64.12 253.99 48.67
N ALA A 39 -63.23 254.56 49.49
CA ALA A 39 -62.01 253.86 49.94
C ALA A 39 -62.33 252.56 50.72
N ALA A 40 -63.30 252.61 51.64
CA ALA A 40 -63.73 251.43 52.39
C ALA A 40 -64.33 250.34 51.48
N LEU A 41 -65.08 250.74 50.44
CA LEU A 41 -65.64 249.83 49.44
C LEU A 41 -64.53 249.16 48.62
N TRP A 42 -63.48 249.90 48.25
CA TRP A 42 -62.30 249.35 47.59
C TRP A 42 -61.51 248.40 48.50
N GLU A 43 -61.35 248.70 49.78
CA GLU A 43 -60.71 247.78 50.74
C GLU A 43 -61.49 246.47 50.91
N LEU A 44 -62.82 246.54 50.99
CA LEU A 44 -63.66 245.35 51.13
C LEU A 44 -63.60 244.50 49.85
N ARG A 45 -63.57 245.16 48.67
CA ARG A 45 -63.36 244.50 47.38
C ARG A 45 -61.96 243.89 47.25
N LEU A 46 -60.93 244.55 47.77
CA LEU A 46 -59.57 244.02 47.85
C LEU A 46 -59.49 242.81 48.79
N LYS A 47 -60.17 242.84 49.94
CA LYS A 47 -60.25 241.69 50.87
C LYS A 47 -60.98 240.51 50.25
N ALA A 48 -62.13 240.74 49.61
CA ALA A 48 -62.88 239.69 48.92
C ALA A 48 -62.04 239.05 47.80
N THR A 49 -61.41 239.87 46.95
CA THR A 49 -60.52 239.34 45.89
C THR A 49 -59.28 238.64 46.43
N ASN A 50 -58.67 239.14 47.51
CA ASN A 50 -57.55 238.44 48.16
C ASN A 50 -57.99 237.10 48.77
N GLN A 51 -59.21 237.02 49.31
CA GLN A 51 -59.78 235.79 49.84
C GLN A 51 -60.08 234.80 48.72
N ASP A 52 -60.74 235.22 47.63
CA ASP A 52 -60.93 234.40 46.44
C ASP A 52 -59.58 233.88 45.92
N LEU A 53 -58.56 234.74 45.84
CA LEU A 53 -57.23 234.37 45.36
C LEU A 53 -56.53 233.38 46.31
N ALA A 54 -56.71 233.52 47.62
CA ALA A 54 -56.23 232.55 48.61
C ALA A 54 -56.95 231.20 48.45
N GLU A 55 -58.27 231.20 48.28
CA GLU A 55 -59.09 230.01 48.03
C GLU A 55 -58.69 229.33 46.70
N TYR A 56 -58.46 230.10 45.63
CA TYR A 56 -57.94 229.57 44.36
C TYR A 56 -56.54 228.97 44.51
N ARG A 57 -55.65 229.58 45.29
CA ARG A 57 -54.32 229.03 45.58
C ARG A 57 -54.43 227.74 46.38
N GLU A 58 -55.28 227.71 47.40
CA GLU A 58 -55.52 226.52 48.21
C GLU A 58 -56.13 225.39 47.38
N ALA A 59 -57.14 225.68 46.54
CA ALA A 59 -57.71 224.73 45.60
C ALA A 59 -56.67 224.19 44.61
N SER A 60 -55.82 225.06 44.07
CA SER A 60 -54.72 224.66 43.18
C SER A 60 -53.70 223.78 43.89
N HIS A 61 -53.33 224.10 45.13
CA HIS A 61 -52.45 223.26 45.95
C HIS A 61 -53.07 221.91 46.30
N ASN A 62 -54.36 221.89 46.65
CA ASN A 62 -55.09 220.65 46.94
C ASN A 62 -55.20 219.79 45.68
N LEU A 63 -55.46 220.39 44.52
CA LEU A 63 -55.51 219.69 43.23
C LEU A 63 -54.12 219.16 42.82
N ALA A 64 -53.05 219.92 43.05
CA ALA A 64 -51.68 219.45 42.83
C ALA A 64 -51.32 218.26 43.73
N ARG A 65 -51.67 218.33 45.03
CA ARG A 65 -51.46 217.22 45.99
C ARG A 65 -52.27 215.98 45.61
N ALA A 66 -53.52 216.16 45.17
CA ALA A 66 -54.37 215.06 44.69
C ALA A 66 -53.80 214.44 43.40
N ASN A 67 -53.35 215.24 42.45
CA ASN A 67 -52.70 214.76 41.22
C ASN A 67 -51.41 213.99 41.52
N GLU A 68 -50.56 214.49 42.42
CA GLU A 68 -49.36 213.77 42.86
C GLU A 68 -49.71 212.44 43.54
N GLY A 69 -50.75 212.43 44.39
CA GLY A 69 -51.29 211.21 44.98
C GLY A 69 -51.80 210.20 43.94
N LEU A 70 -52.54 210.65 42.93
CA LEU A 70 -53.02 209.80 41.83
C LEU A 70 -51.88 209.26 40.96
N ILE A 71 -50.86 210.08 40.66
CA ILE A 71 -49.67 209.66 39.92
C ILE A 71 -48.94 208.57 40.68
N ASN A 72 -48.73 208.74 41.99
CA ASN A 72 -48.08 207.73 42.81
C ASN A 72 -48.90 206.43 42.86
N GLN A 73 -50.22 206.51 42.96
CA GLN A 73 -51.10 205.34 42.91
C GLN A 73 -51.03 204.62 41.56
N LEU A 74 -51.01 205.36 40.44
CA LEU A 74 -50.85 204.78 39.11
C LEU A 74 -49.50 204.09 38.96
N LEU A 75 -48.40 204.74 39.37
CA LEU A 75 -47.06 204.14 39.31
C LEU A 75 -46.93 202.88 40.17
N HIS A 76 -47.56 202.86 41.34
CA HIS A 76 -47.62 201.65 42.18
C HIS A 76 -48.45 200.55 41.52
N ALA A 77 -49.63 200.86 41.00
CA ALA A 77 -50.48 199.89 40.30
C ALA A 77 -49.82 199.34 39.02
N GLU A 78 -49.10 200.17 38.27
CA GLU A 78 -48.31 199.76 37.11
C GLU A 78 -47.18 198.82 37.52
N ARG A 79 -46.44 199.14 38.59
CA ARG A 79 -45.39 198.27 39.12
C ARG A 79 -45.95 196.93 39.57
N ASP A 80 -47.01 196.94 40.38
CA ASP A 80 -47.65 195.72 40.86
C ASP A 80 -48.20 194.87 39.70
N SER A 81 -48.78 195.51 38.68
CA SER A 81 -49.25 194.84 37.46
C SER A 81 -48.11 194.18 36.68
N VAL A 82 -46.98 194.87 36.51
CA VAL A 82 -45.77 194.31 35.86
C VAL A 82 -45.17 193.17 36.68
N ASP A 83 -45.08 193.31 38.00
CA ASP A 83 -44.53 192.28 38.88
C ASP A 83 -45.40 191.01 38.88
N VAL A 84 -46.73 191.17 38.93
CA VAL A 84 -47.69 190.06 38.82
C VAL A 84 -47.64 189.42 37.43
N SER A 85 -47.61 190.22 36.35
CA SER A 85 -47.51 189.69 34.98
C SER A 85 -46.20 188.94 34.77
N GLY A 86 -45.07 189.49 35.23
CA GLY A 86 -43.77 188.85 35.17
C GLY A 86 -43.67 187.58 36.03
N HIS A 87 -44.37 187.51 37.16
CA HIS A 87 -44.51 186.27 37.93
C HIS A 87 -45.23 185.19 37.12
N TRP A 88 -46.39 185.52 36.54
CA TRP A 88 -47.17 184.58 35.74
C TRP A 88 -46.45 184.16 34.46
N GLU A 89 -45.75 185.05 33.78
CA GLU A 89 -44.90 184.71 32.62
C GLU A 89 -43.81 183.72 32.99
N ARG A 90 -43.10 183.94 34.11
CA ARG A 90 -42.11 182.98 34.63
C ARG A 90 -42.73 181.64 34.98
N GLU A 91 -43.90 181.63 35.61
CA GLU A 91 -44.60 180.39 35.97
C GLU A 91 -45.12 179.64 34.73
N MET A 92 -45.62 180.36 33.73
CA MET A 92 -46.06 179.79 32.45
C MET A 92 -44.87 179.22 31.68
N ALA A 93 -43.76 179.95 31.56
CA ALA A 93 -42.54 179.47 30.91
C ALA A 93 -41.98 178.22 31.63
N ALA A 94 -42.00 178.18 32.96
CA ALA A 94 -41.59 176.99 33.72
C ALA A 94 -42.51 175.79 33.48
N LYS A 95 -43.83 176.02 33.35
CA LYS A 95 -44.81 174.96 33.02
C LYS A 95 -44.68 174.48 31.58
N GLU A 96 -44.48 175.38 30.61
CA GLU A 96 -44.23 175.06 29.20
C GLU A 96 -42.95 174.24 29.04
N GLU A 97 -41.88 174.64 29.72
CA GLU A 97 -40.62 173.88 29.73
C GLU A 97 -40.82 172.49 30.36
N LYS A 98 -41.61 172.39 31.43
CA LYS A 98 -41.96 171.09 32.03
C LYS A 98 -42.80 170.23 31.07
N ILE A 99 -43.75 170.82 30.34
CA ILE A 99 -44.55 170.12 29.33
C ILE A 99 -43.63 169.60 28.22
N ARG A 100 -42.74 170.46 27.69
CA ARG A 100 -41.76 170.08 26.66
C ARG A 100 -40.87 168.92 27.13
N MET A 101 -40.33 168.99 28.34
CA MET A 101 -39.50 167.92 28.91
C MET A 101 -40.28 166.61 29.08
N LEU A 102 -41.55 166.67 29.52
CA LEU A 102 -42.41 165.50 29.65
C LEU A 102 -42.76 164.90 28.29
N GLU A 103 -43.11 165.72 27.30
CA GLU A 103 -43.40 165.29 25.93
C GLU A 103 -42.19 164.62 25.28
N GLU A 104 -40.99 165.21 25.40
CA GLU A 104 -39.77 164.59 24.91
C GLU A 104 -39.46 163.28 25.66
N SER A 105 -39.66 163.23 26.98
CA SER A 105 -39.47 161.99 27.75
C SER A 105 -40.44 160.89 27.32
N LEU A 106 -41.70 161.25 27.04
CA LEU A 106 -42.73 160.33 26.58
C LEU A 106 -42.39 159.82 25.17
N GLN A 107 -41.98 160.70 24.25
CA GLN A 107 -41.55 160.31 22.91
C GLN A 107 -40.34 159.38 22.96
N ARG A 108 -39.33 159.68 23.81
CA ARG A 108 -38.18 158.79 24.01
C ARG A 108 -38.62 157.42 24.53
N HIS A 109 -39.49 157.38 25.54
CA HIS A 109 -40.02 156.12 26.07
C HIS A 109 -40.84 155.33 25.02
N GLN A 110 -41.64 156.01 24.20
CA GLN A 110 -42.40 155.38 23.12
C GLN A 110 -41.47 154.82 22.03
N ALA A 111 -40.43 155.57 21.63
CA ALA A 111 -39.44 155.11 20.66
C ALA A 111 -38.68 153.88 21.17
N LEU A 112 -38.19 153.92 22.41
CA LEU A 112 -37.51 152.77 23.03
C LEU A 112 -38.43 151.54 23.14
N SER A 113 -39.69 151.72 23.56
CA SER A 113 -40.63 150.60 23.64
C SER A 113 -40.94 149.99 22.26
N LEU A 114 -41.00 150.82 21.20
CA LEU A 114 -41.21 150.34 19.84
C LEU A 114 -39.97 149.62 19.30
N GLU A 115 -38.78 150.13 19.60
CA GLU A 115 -37.51 149.47 19.27
C GLU A 115 -37.37 148.12 19.97
N GLU A 116 -37.66 148.04 21.27
CA GLU A 116 -37.69 146.78 22.03
C GLU A 116 -38.71 145.78 21.46
N LYS A 117 -39.91 146.24 21.09
CA LYS A 117 -40.92 145.40 20.43
C LYS A 117 -40.44 144.88 19.08
N ASN A 118 -39.79 145.72 18.28
CA ASN A 118 -39.23 145.33 17.00
C ASN A 118 -38.11 144.29 17.20
N ASN A 119 -37.19 144.52 18.13
CA ASN A 119 -36.13 143.58 18.48
C ASN A 119 -36.71 142.23 18.93
N MET A 120 -37.69 142.24 19.85
CA MET A 120 -38.40 141.04 20.27
C MET A 120 -39.08 140.32 19.10
N THR A 121 -39.67 141.06 18.15
CA THR A 121 -40.30 140.47 16.96
C THR A 121 -39.25 139.81 16.07
N THR A 122 -38.10 140.45 15.87
CA THR A 122 -37.00 139.86 15.11
C THR A 122 -36.46 138.61 15.79
N ASP A 123 -36.28 138.62 17.11
CA ASP A 123 -35.82 137.46 17.88
C ASP A 123 -36.81 136.30 17.79
N ILE A 124 -38.11 136.56 17.95
CA ILE A 124 -39.18 135.57 17.80
C ILE A 124 -39.13 134.93 16.40
N ASN A 125 -38.97 135.73 15.34
CA ASN A 125 -38.86 135.22 13.98
C ASN A 125 -37.60 134.34 13.81
N THR A 126 -36.44 134.77 14.32
CA THR A 126 -35.22 133.95 14.24
C THR A 126 -35.33 132.64 15.02
N ILE A 127 -35.99 132.65 16.18
CA ILE A 127 -36.27 131.45 16.98
C ILE A 127 -37.22 130.54 16.21
N GLN A 128 -38.30 131.08 15.64
CA GLN A 128 -39.27 130.30 14.87
C GLN A 128 -38.62 129.61 13.67
N ASP A 129 -37.72 130.29 12.96
CA ASP A 129 -36.97 129.70 11.84
C ASP A 129 -35.95 128.65 12.31
N LYS A 130 -35.28 128.88 13.44
CA LYS A 130 -34.41 127.86 14.06
C LYS A 130 -35.22 126.62 14.46
N VAL A 131 -36.40 126.80 15.04
CA VAL A 131 -37.30 125.69 15.42
C VAL A 131 -37.78 124.92 14.18
N LYS A 132 -38.14 125.60 13.08
CA LYS A 132 -38.48 124.93 11.81
C LYS A 132 -37.33 124.07 11.29
N ARG A 133 -36.12 124.64 11.22
CA ARG A 133 -34.92 123.89 10.78
C ARG A 133 -34.60 122.70 11.69
N LEU A 134 -34.77 122.84 13.01
CA LEU A 134 -34.59 121.74 13.94
C LEU A 134 -35.61 120.62 13.72
N LYS A 135 -36.89 120.95 13.52
CA LYS A 135 -37.93 119.96 13.19
C LYS A 135 -37.66 119.23 11.87
N GLU A 136 -37.21 119.95 10.85
CA GLU A 136 -36.83 119.33 9.56
C GLU A 136 -35.66 118.36 9.76
N ARG A 137 -34.66 118.73 10.56
CA ARG A 137 -33.52 117.86 10.86
C ARG A 137 -33.90 116.67 11.76
N GLU A 138 -34.83 116.86 12.68
CA GLU A 138 -35.39 115.79 13.52
C GLU A 138 -36.05 114.72 12.64
N VAL A 139 -36.94 115.14 11.72
CA VAL A 139 -37.57 114.23 10.76
C VAL A 139 -36.55 113.52 9.85
N GLN A 140 -35.51 114.23 9.40
CA GLN A 140 -34.42 113.61 8.61
C GLN A 140 -33.69 112.53 9.41
N LEU A 141 -33.31 112.81 10.66
CA LEU A 141 -32.62 111.84 11.52
C LEU A 141 -33.51 110.65 11.86
N GLU A 142 -34.81 110.86 12.12
CA GLU A 142 -35.77 109.78 12.32
C GLU A 142 -35.88 108.87 11.09
N GLN A 143 -35.91 109.46 9.89
CA GLN A 143 -35.91 108.71 8.64
C GLN A 143 -34.60 107.94 8.43
N GLU A 144 -33.44 108.55 8.70
CA GLU A 144 -32.13 107.89 8.60
C GLU A 144 -32.01 106.72 9.58
N LEU A 145 -32.48 106.91 10.82
CA LEU A 145 -32.53 105.84 11.82
C LEU A 145 -33.49 104.71 11.39
N GLY A 146 -34.65 105.05 10.82
CA GLY A 146 -35.58 104.08 10.26
C GLY A 146 -34.97 103.27 9.12
N ASN A 147 -34.35 103.94 8.14
CA ASN A 147 -33.68 103.30 7.01
C ASN A 147 -32.51 102.42 7.46
N MET A 148 -31.71 102.88 8.43
CA MET A 148 -30.59 102.11 8.95
C MET A 148 -31.07 100.88 9.71
N LYS A 149 -32.15 100.99 10.49
CA LYS A 149 -32.78 99.86 11.17
C LYS A 149 -33.32 98.84 10.17
N GLU A 150 -34.02 99.27 9.12
CA GLU A 150 -34.52 98.37 8.08
C GLU A 150 -33.38 97.68 7.33
N SER A 151 -32.32 98.41 6.98
CA SER A 151 -31.13 97.84 6.36
C SER A 151 -30.45 96.81 7.27
N MET A 152 -30.38 97.07 8.57
CA MET A 152 -29.84 96.14 9.56
C MET A 152 -30.71 94.88 9.67
N ASP A 153 -32.04 95.03 9.76
CA ASP A 153 -32.97 93.90 9.81
C ASP A 153 -32.89 93.02 8.55
N VAL A 154 -32.71 93.63 7.37
CA VAL A 154 -32.51 92.90 6.10
C VAL A 154 -31.17 92.18 6.09
N ALA A 155 -30.09 92.82 6.55
CA ALA A 155 -28.77 92.20 6.65
C ALA A 155 -28.77 91.01 7.62
N ASP A 156 -29.42 91.16 8.78
CA ASP A 156 -29.56 90.10 9.78
C ASP A 156 -30.38 88.92 9.25
N LYS A 157 -31.49 89.18 8.53
CA LYS A 157 -32.27 88.12 7.87
C LYS A 157 -31.43 87.35 6.85
N LYS A 158 -30.72 88.05 5.97
CA LYS A 158 -29.84 87.42 4.97
C LYS A 158 -28.72 86.62 5.61
N HIS A 159 -28.13 87.13 6.69
CA HIS A 159 -27.09 86.40 7.41
C HIS A 159 -27.64 85.12 8.03
N LYS A 160 -28.82 85.17 8.66
CA LYS A 160 -29.50 83.98 9.19
C LYS A 160 -29.84 82.98 8.10
N GLU A 161 -30.37 83.43 6.96
CA GLU A 161 -30.65 82.57 5.80
C GLU A 161 -29.37 81.90 5.27
N THR A 162 -28.29 82.66 5.11
CA THR A 162 -26.99 82.11 4.69
C THR A 162 -26.45 81.10 5.70
N LEU A 163 -26.63 81.34 7.00
CA LEU A 163 -26.23 80.41 8.05
C LEU A 163 -27.00 79.09 7.94
N ILE A 164 -28.33 79.17 7.79
CA ILE A 164 -29.20 77.99 7.60
C ILE A 164 -28.79 77.21 6.36
N GLU A 165 -28.60 77.88 5.22
CA GLU A 165 -28.17 77.21 3.97
C GLU A 165 -26.80 76.52 4.12
N MET A 166 -25.85 77.13 4.84
CA MET A 166 -24.56 76.51 5.13
C MET A 166 -24.69 75.31 6.08
N GLU A 167 -25.53 75.40 7.11
CA GLU A 167 -25.82 74.30 8.02
C GLU A 167 -26.48 73.13 7.29
N GLU A 168 -27.45 73.39 6.41
CA GLU A 168 -28.10 72.36 5.58
C GLU A 168 -27.09 71.66 4.67
N LYS A 169 -26.27 72.42 3.93
CA LYS A 169 -25.20 71.85 3.09
C LYS A 169 -24.21 71.01 3.90
N PHE A 170 -23.80 71.50 5.07
CA PHE A 170 -22.91 70.76 5.95
C PHE A 170 -23.54 69.44 6.44
N LEU A 171 -24.83 69.45 6.76
CA LEU A 171 -25.57 68.24 7.15
C LEU A 171 -25.70 67.27 5.98
N GLU A 172 -26.00 67.76 4.78
CA GLU A 172 -26.06 66.94 3.56
C GLU A 172 -24.70 66.30 3.23
N GLU A 173 -23.61 67.07 3.24
CA GLU A 173 -22.25 66.56 3.03
C GLU A 173 -21.87 65.53 4.09
N LYS A 174 -22.19 65.78 5.37
CA LYS A 174 -21.96 64.83 6.46
C LYS A 174 -22.69 63.51 6.23
N GLU A 175 -23.96 63.55 5.80
CA GLU A 175 -24.72 62.34 5.49
C GLU A 175 -24.21 61.64 4.22
N CYS A 176 -23.79 62.40 3.20
CA CYS A 176 -23.16 61.87 2.00
C CYS A 176 -21.86 61.12 2.34
N VAL A 177 -20.96 61.73 3.11
CA VAL A 177 -19.69 61.12 3.55
C VAL A 177 -19.94 59.86 4.40
N LYS A 178 -20.90 59.90 5.34
CA LYS A 178 -21.28 58.70 6.11
C LYS A 178 -21.75 57.57 5.20
N ARG A 179 -22.56 57.88 4.19
CA ARG A 179 -23.06 56.90 3.21
C ARG A 179 -21.92 56.30 2.39
N GLU A 180 -21.00 57.13 1.89
CA GLU A 180 -19.82 56.66 1.14
C GLU A 180 -18.90 55.77 1.99
N ILE A 181 -18.68 56.13 3.26
CA ILE A 181 -17.91 55.29 4.20
C ILE A 181 -18.62 53.95 4.40
N LEU A 182 -19.94 53.95 4.62
CA LEU A 182 -20.72 52.73 4.79
C LEU A 182 -20.70 51.85 3.54
N GLU A 183 -20.86 52.43 2.35
CA GLU A 183 -20.76 51.71 1.07
C GLU A 183 -19.38 51.09 0.87
N ARG A 184 -18.30 51.84 1.18
CA ARG A 184 -16.93 51.31 1.15
C ARG A 184 -16.73 50.15 2.12
N CYS A 185 -17.23 50.27 3.35
CA CYS A 185 -17.17 49.20 4.34
C CYS A 185 -17.93 47.97 3.87
N ASN A 186 -19.14 48.14 3.34
CA ASN A 186 -19.94 47.04 2.81
C ASN A 186 -19.25 46.35 1.63
N LEU A 187 -18.65 47.12 0.70
CA LEU A 187 -17.91 46.58 -0.42
C LEU A 187 -16.66 45.80 0.06
N GLN A 188 -15.91 46.35 1.01
CA GLN A 188 -14.78 45.68 1.64
C GLN A 188 -15.19 44.36 2.30
N GLU A 189 -16.33 44.35 3.00
CA GLU A 189 -16.88 43.15 3.63
C GLU A 189 -17.27 42.09 2.59
N VAL A 190 -17.89 42.49 1.47
CA VAL A 190 -18.24 41.58 0.37
C VAL A 190 -17.00 40.97 -0.26
N LEU A 191 -15.97 41.78 -0.55
CA LEU A 191 -14.69 41.31 -1.09
C LEU A 191 -14.01 40.33 -0.13
N LEU A 192 -13.91 40.67 1.15
CA LEU A 192 -13.30 39.79 2.15
C LEU A 192 -14.07 38.48 2.31
N LYS A 193 -15.41 38.52 2.24
CA LYS A 193 -16.25 37.32 2.20
C LYS A 193 -16.02 36.49 0.94
N GLN A 194 -15.75 37.12 -0.20
CA GLN A 194 -15.43 36.42 -1.45
C GLN A 194 -14.05 35.77 -1.38
N ASP A 195 -13.02 36.50 -0.97
CA ASP A 195 -11.66 35.98 -0.79
C ASP A 195 -11.65 34.79 0.18
N HIS A 196 -12.40 34.90 1.29
CA HIS A 196 -12.56 33.79 2.24
C HIS A 196 -13.25 32.57 1.60
N ARG A 197 -14.30 32.77 0.79
CA ARG A 197 -14.96 31.66 0.09
C ARG A 197 -14.02 31.00 -0.91
N GLU A 198 -13.27 31.77 -1.69
CA GLU A 198 -12.31 31.25 -2.67
C GLU A 198 -11.18 30.48 -1.98
N ALA A 199 -10.67 30.96 -0.84
CA ALA A 199 -9.69 30.23 -0.03
C ALA A 199 -10.25 28.90 0.51
N ILE A 200 -11.51 28.88 0.96
CA ILE A 200 -12.17 27.65 1.40
C ILE A 200 -12.30 26.66 0.24
N GLU A 201 -12.76 27.10 -0.93
CA GLU A 201 -12.92 26.25 -2.11
C GLU A 201 -11.56 25.66 -2.58
N GLN A 202 -10.49 26.46 -2.53
CA GLN A 202 -9.13 25.97 -2.79
C GLN A 202 -8.69 24.90 -1.78
N LEU A 203 -8.94 25.12 -0.49
CA LEU A 203 -8.63 24.15 0.56
C LEU A 203 -9.45 22.86 0.43
N GLU A 204 -10.74 22.97 0.10
CA GLU A 204 -11.63 21.85 -0.19
C GLU A 204 -11.13 21.05 -1.40
N GLY A 205 -10.69 21.73 -2.47
CA GLY A 205 -10.09 21.09 -3.64
C GLY A 205 -8.81 20.32 -3.31
N VAL A 206 -7.91 20.91 -2.52
CA VAL A 206 -6.68 20.24 -2.05
C VAL A 206 -7.01 19.04 -1.16
N LEU A 207 -8.00 19.18 -0.27
CA LEU A 207 -8.46 18.11 0.60
C LEU A 207 -9.05 16.95 -0.21
N HIS A 208 -9.90 17.23 -1.19
CA HIS A 208 -10.46 16.21 -2.08
C HIS A 208 -9.36 15.47 -2.85
N ALA A 209 -8.40 16.18 -3.45
CA ALA A 209 -7.28 15.55 -4.15
C ALA A 209 -6.41 14.67 -3.22
N ALA A 210 -6.21 15.10 -1.96
CA ALA A 210 -5.51 14.31 -0.96
C ALA A 210 -6.30 13.05 -0.56
N LEU A 211 -7.63 13.15 -0.45
CA LEU A 211 -8.52 12.00 -0.19
C LEU A 211 -8.52 11.01 -1.35
N GLU A 212 -8.61 11.49 -2.61
CA GLU A 212 -8.51 10.62 -3.79
C GLU A 212 -7.17 9.88 -3.83
N LYS A 213 -6.06 10.59 -3.55
CA LYS A 213 -4.74 9.97 -3.47
C LYS A 213 -4.65 8.96 -2.34
N ARG A 214 -5.21 9.25 -1.17
CA ARG A 214 -5.30 8.31 -0.04
C ARG A 214 -6.07 7.05 -0.45
N ASP A 215 -7.21 7.21 -1.11
CA ASP A 215 -8.05 6.08 -1.52
C ASP A 215 -7.36 5.24 -2.59
N HIS A 216 -6.67 5.88 -3.54
CA HIS A 216 -5.84 5.19 -4.53
C HIS A 216 -4.68 4.42 -3.86
N LEU A 217 -3.97 5.03 -2.91
CA LEU A 217 -2.91 4.36 -2.15
C LEU A 217 -3.44 3.20 -1.32
N ASN A 218 -4.62 3.33 -0.72
CA ASN A 218 -5.27 2.25 0.01
C ASN A 218 -5.63 1.08 -0.91
N GLU A 219 -6.11 1.33 -2.14
CA GLU A 219 -6.38 0.26 -3.09
C GLU A 219 -5.10 -0.42 -3.57
N ILE A 220 -4.01 0.34 -3.79
CA ILE A 220 -2.68 -0.23 -4.05
C ILE A 220 -2.25 -1.12 -2.87
N LEU A 221 -2.33 -0.60 -1.64
CA LEU A 221 -1.95 -1.36 -0.44
C LEU A 221 -2.76 -2.66 -0.36
N LYS A 222 -4.07 -2.60 -0.53
CA LYS A 222 -4.96 -3.76 -0.52
C LYS A 222 -4.58 -4.80 -1.59
N ASN A 223 -4.22 -4.37 -2.80
CA ASN A 223 -3.74 -5.27 -3.84
C ASN A 223 -2.40 -5.91 -3.46
N THR A 224 -1.44 -5.13 -2.96
CA THR A 224 -0.14 -5.66 -2.52
C THR A 224 -0.26 -6.60 -1.32
N THR A 225 -1.19 -6.35 -0.39
CA THR A 225 -1.46 -7.27 0.72
C THR A 225 -2.06 -8.57 0.22
N LYS A 226 -2.95 -8.52 -0.78
CA LYS A 226 -3.51 -9.71 -1.40
C LYS A 226 -2.44 -10.53 -2.14
N GLU A 227 -1.58 -9.87 -2.91
CA GLU A 227 -0.44 -10.54 -3.56
C GLU A 227 0.51 -11.19 -2.55
N ALA A 228 0.78 -10.52 -1.42
CA ALA A 228 1.59 -11.09 -0.35
C ALA A 228 0.91 -12.30 0.32
N GLU A 229 -0.40 -12.27 0.52
CA GLU A 229 -1.19 -13.42 1.01
C GLU A 229 -1.17 -14.58 0.00
N ASP A 230 -1.39 -14.31 -1.28
CA ASP A 230 -1.34 -15.32 -2.36
C ASP A 230 0.06 -15.95 -2.44
N LEU A 231 1.13 -15.16 -2.38
CA LEU A 231 2.51 -15.67 -2.32
C LEU A 231 2.76 -16.50 -1.07
N LYS A 232 2.22 -16.11 0.09
CA LYS A 232 2.34 -16.87 1.33
C LYS A 232 1.64 -18.23 1.23
N THR A 233 0.44 -18.28 0.66
CA THR A 233 -0.28 -19.55 0.45
C THR A 233 0.47 -20.46 -0.54
N LEU A 234 0.98 -19.92 -1.63
CA LEU A 234 1.82 -20.66 -2.58
C LEU A 234 3.10 -21.20 -1.92
N THR A 235 3.77 -20.36 -1.12
CA THR A 235 4.98 -20.78 -0.39
C THR A 235 4.65 -21.91 0.58
N HIS A 236 3.52 -21.82 1.30
CA HIS A 236 3.10 -22.88 2.20
C HIS A 236 2.82 -24.20 1.46
N SER A 237 2.12 -24.14 0.33
CA SER A 237 1.86 -25.30 -0.53
C SER A 237 3.15 -25.93 -1.07
N LEU A 238 4.10 -25.12 -1.56
CA LEU A 238 5.41 -25.61 -2.01
C LEU A 238 6.23 -26.24 -0.88
N VAL A 239 6.10 -25.73 0.35
CA VAL A 239 6.74 -26.34 1.53
C VAL A 239 6.09 -27.70 1.84
N GLU A 240 4.77 -27.81 1.79
CA GLU A 240 4.05 -29.09 1.96
C GLU A 240 4.45 -30.11 0.90
N GLU A 241 4.47 -29.72 -0.39
CA GLU A 241 4.95 -30.57 -1.47
C GLU A 241 6.41 -30.99 -1.26
N ASN A 242 7.29 -30.08 -0.84
CA ASN A 242 8.68 -30.42 -0.51
C ASN A 242 8.78 -31.43 0.64
N ILE A 243 7.94 -31.33 1.67
CA ILE A 243 7.88 -32.32 2.76
C ILE A 243 7.45 -33.68 2.20
N ILE A 244 6.39 -33.73 1.38
CA ILE A 244 5.90 -34.97 0.76
C ILE A 244 6.97 -35.58 -0.17
N LEU A 245 7.63 -34.76 -0.99
CA LEU A 245 8.71 -35.19 -1.86
C LEU A 245 9.91 -35.71 -1.06
N ALA A 246 10.26 -35.06 0.04
CA ALA A 246 11.32 -35.54 0.94
C ALA A 246 10.97 -36.90 1.55
N GLN A 247 9.73 -37.09 2.02
CA GLN A 247 9.24 -38.37 2.54
C GLN A 247 9.25 -39.47 1.45
N ASN A 248 8.79 -39.16 0.24
CA ASN A 248 8.82 -40.09 -0.89
C ASN A 248 10.26 -40.45 -1.28
N LYS A 249 11.18 -39.48 -1.27
CA LYS A 249 12.61 -39.74 -1.49
C LYS A 249 13.17 -40.71 -0.45
N GLU A 250 12.84 -40.52 0.83
CA GLU A 250 13.27 -41.42 1.90
C GLU A 250 12.67 -42.82 1.74
N MET A 251 11.37 -42.93 1.43
CA MET A 251 10.70 -44.21 1.14
C MET A 251 11.34 -44.94 -0.04
N LEU A 252 11.60 -44.23 -1.14
CA LEU A 252 12.27 -44.79 -2.32
C LEU A 252 13.71 -45.19 -1.98
N GLN A 253 14.43 -44.39 -1.21
CA GLN A 253 15.78 -44.72 -0.75
C GLN A 253 15.79 -46.00 0.11
N MET A 254 14.82 -46.16 1.01
CA MET A 254 14.65 -47.40 1.80
C MET A 254 14.31 -48.60 0.91
N THR A 255 13.48 -48.41 -0.10
CA THR A 255 13.14 -49.45 -1.08
C THR A 255 14.36 -49.85 -1.92
N VAL A 256 15.16 -48.88 -2.36
CA VAL A 256 16.42 -49.11 -3.07
C VAL A 256 17.42 -49.85 -2.19
N LYS A 257 17.60 -49.45 -0.91
CA LYS A 257 18.46 -50.17 0.03
C LYS A 257 18.00 -51.62 0.23
N LYS A 258 16.70 -51.86 0.34
CA LYS A 258 16.13 -53.22 0.42
C LYS A 258 16.42 -54.01 -0.85
N ASN A 259 16.12 -53.45 -2.03
CA ASN A 259 16.38 -54.10 -3.30
C ASN A 259 17.88 -54.37 -3.51
N GLN A 260 18.75 -53.47 -3.08
CA GLN A 260 20.20 -53.64 -3.11
C GLN A 260 20.61 -54.83 -2.23
N ALA A 261 20.11 -54.92 -1.00
CA ALA A 261 20.34 -56.07 -0.12
C ALA A 261 19.78 -57.38 -0.72
N ASP A 262 18.59 -57.34 -1.32
CA ASP A 262 17.99 -58.50 -2.01
C ASP A 262 18.83 -58.93 -3.22
N ILE A 263 19.39 -57.98 -3.99
CA ILE A 263 20.31 -58.23 -5.11
C ILE A 263 21.62 -58.83 -4.59
N GLU A 264 22.21 -58.27 -3.52
CA GLU A 264 23.43 -58.79 -2.90
C GLU A 264 23.24 -60.24 -2.41
N HIS A 265 22.14 -60.53 -1.72
CA HIS A 265 21.79 -61.87 -1.30
C HIS A 265 21.54 -62.82 -2.48
N LYS A 266 20.86 -62.37 -3.55
CA LYS A 266 20.71 -63.16 -4.78
C LYS A 266 22.05 -63.40 -5.48
N ASN A 267 22.94 -62.42 -5.51
CA ASN A 267 24.28 -62.54 -6.09
C ASN A 267 25.15 -63.49 -5.28
N GLN A 268 25.08 -63.45 -3.94
CA GLN A 268 25.72 -64.43 -3.08
C GLN A 268 25.23 -65.84 -3.41
N LYS A 269 23.91 -66.06 -3.49
CA LYS A 269 23.33 -67.35 -3.93
C LYS A 269 23.76 -67.75 -5.33
N LEU A 270 23.80 -66.81 -6.28
CA LEU A 270 24.31 -67.08 -7.63
C LEU A 270 25.77 -67.48 -7.59
N SER A 271 26.60 -66.85 -6.77
CA SER A 271 28.01 -67.23 -6.61
C SER A 271 28.16 -68.63 -6.00
N GLU A 272 27.38 -68.96 -4.96
CA GLU A 272 27.34 -70.31 -4.37
C GLU A 272 26.91 -71.36 -5.39
N LEU A 273 25.83 -71.08 -6.14
CA LEU A 273 25.36 -71.95 -7.22
C LEU A 273 26.39 -72.07 -8.35
N THR A 274 27.10 -70.99 -8.68
CA THR A 274 28.17 -71.01 -9.70
C THR A 274 29.32 -71.89 -9.26
N VAL A 275 29.77 -71.77 -7.99
CA VAL A 275 30.78 -72.66 -7.41
C VAL A 275 30.28 -74.12 -7.38
N ARG A 276 28.99 -74.33 -7.06
CA ARG A 276 28.41 -75.67 -7.07
C ARG A 276 28.34 -76.26 -8.48
N ILE A 277 27.91 -75.49 -9.47
CA ILE A 277 27.91 -75.88 -10.88
C ILE A 277 29.34 -76.22 -11.30
N ALA A 278 30.33 -75.36 -11.03
CA ALA A 278 31.73 -75.64 -11.34
C ALA A 278 32.21 -76.94 -10.70
N SER A 279 31.87 -77.21 -9.43
CA SER A 279 32.22 -78.46 -8.76
C SER A 279 31.53 -79.70 -9.36
N LEU A 280 30.28 -79.55 -9.82
CA LEU A 280 29.52 -80.62 -10.47
C LEU A 280 30.02 -80.86 -11.90
N GLU A 281 30.36 -79.81 -12.63
CA GLU A 281 31.02 -79.86 -13.94
C GLU A 281 32.38 -80.53 -13.84
N GLU A 282 33.19 -80.21 -12.83
CA GLU A 282 34.46 -80.89 -12.57
C GLU A 282 34.26 -82.37 -12.24
N ALA A 283 33.27 -82.71 -11.41
CA ALA A 283 32.93 -84.10 -11.12
C ALA A 283 32.40 -84.86 -12.35
N LEU A 284 31.61 -84.20 -13.20
CA LEU A 284 31.13 -84.74 -14.47
C LEU A 284 32.27 -84.95 -15.46
N ASP A 285 33.20 -84.00 -15.59
CA ASP A 285 34.37 -84.13 -16.44
C ASP A 285 35.29 -85.25 -15.95
N LEU A 286 35.45 -85.40 -14.63
CA LEU A 286 36.19 -86.51 -14.03
C LEU A 286 35.53 -87.86 -14.32
N LYS A 287 34.19 -87.95 -14.20
CA LYS A 287 33.42 -89.15 -14.58
C LYS A 287 33.45 -89.43 -16.07
N SER A 288 33.42 -88.41 -16.91
CA SER A 288 33.55 -88.52 -18.37
C SER A 288 34.93 -89.06 -18.75
N ARG A 289 36.00 -88.55 -18.12
CA ARG A 289 37.38 -89.06 -18.27
C ARG A 289 37.51 -90.51 -17.81
N GLU A 290 36.89 -90.89 -16.69
CA GLU A 290 36.83 -92.29 -16.22
C GLU A 290 36.10 -93.19 -17.23
N LEU A 291 34.93 -92.76 -17.73
CA LEU A 291 34.16 -93.50 -18.73
C LEU A 291 34.95 -93.66 -20.04
N GLN A 292 35.61 -92.61 -20.54
CA GLN A 292 36.48 -92.73 -21.72
C GLN A 292 37.66 -93.68 -21.49
N GLN A 293 38.24 -93.72 -20.30
CA GLN A 293 39.26 -94.71 -19.97
C GLN A 293 38.70 -96.13 -19.95
N LEU A 294 37.48 -96.32 -19.44
CA LEU A 294 36.78 -97.59 -19.41
C LEU A 294 36.43 -98.07 -20.82
N GLU A 295 35.91 -97.18 -21.68
CA GLU A 295 35.65 -97.44 -23.09
C GLU A 295 36.93 -97.82 -23.85
N LYS A 296 38.05 -97.12 -23.60
CA LYS A 296 39.35 -97.51 -24.17
C LYS A 296 39.82 -98.88 -23.68
N LYS A 297 39.53 -99.26 -22.43
CA LYS A 297 39.82 -100.60 -21.90
C LYS A 297 38.90 -101.66 -22.53
N GLU A 298 37.61 -101.37 -22.70
CA GLU A 298 36.66 -102.26 -23.37
C GLU A 298 36.98 -102.45 -24.85
N GLN A 299 37.37 -101.39 -25.57
CA GLN A 299 37.79 -101.49 -26.97
C GLN A 299 39.04 -102.37 -27.11
N LYS A 300 40.00 -102.24 -26.19
CA LYS A 300 41.18 -103.15 -26.12
C LYS A 300 40.74 -104.59 -25.86
N ASN A 301 39.82 -104.81 -24.92
CA ASN A 301 39.27 -106.12 -24.62
C ASN A 301 38.55 -106.74 -25.83
N LEU A 302 37.76 -105.95 -26.56
CA LEU A 302 37.05 -106.38 -27.77
C LEU A 302 38.02 -106.81 -28.87
N VAL A 303 39.11 -106.05 -29.09
CA VAL A 303 40.17 -106.44 -30.03
C VAL A 303 40.83 -107.76 -29.62
N THR A 304 41.12 -107.97 -28.33
CA THR A 304 41.64 -109.27 -27.87
C THR A 304 40.63 -110.42 -28.00
N ILE A 305 39.33 -110.17 -27.83
CA ILE A 305 38.29 -111.19 -28.04
C ILE A 305 38.17 -111.55 -29.52
N GLN A 306 38.21 -110.56 -30.43
CA GLN A 306 38.21 -110.83 -31.87
C GLN A 306 39.46 -111.64 -32.30
N ALA A 307 40.64 -111.32 -31.77
CA ALA A 307 41.86 -112.09 -32.03
C ALA A 307 41.71 -113.56 -31.57
N LYS A 308 41.18 -113.78 -30.36
CA LYS A 308 40.90 -115.12 -29.82
C LYS A 308 39.83 -115.87 -30.63
N GLN A 309 38.80 -115.18 -31.13
CA GLN A 309 37.76 -115.79 -31.95
C GLN A 309 38.30 -116.29 -33.30
N VAL A 310 39.16 -115.50 -33.96
CA VAL A 310 39.83 -115.91 -35.21
C VAL A 310 40.74 -117.14 -35.00
N GLU A 311 41.38 -117.22 -33.84
CA GLU A 311 42.21 -118.37 -33.45
C GLU A 311 41.36 -119.62 -33.16
N MET A 312 40.22 -119.45 -32.48
CA MET A 312 39.22 -120.51 -32.24
C MET A 312 38.71 -121.11 -33.55
N ASP A 313 38.33 -120.27 -34.53
CA ASP A 313 37.83 -120.71 -35.84
C ASP A 313 38.88 -121.46 -36.67
N LYS A 314 40.17 -121.16 -36.49
CA LYS A 314 41.27 -121.94 -37.08
C LYS A 314 41.37 -123.32 -36.42
N LEU A 315 41.34 -123.40 -35.09
CA LEU A 315 41.41 -124.66 -34.36
C LEU A 315 40.22 -125.58 -34.66
N GLN A 316 39.02 -125.01 -34.79
CA GLN A 316 37.79 -125.77 -35.10
C GLN A 316 37.83 -126.40 -36.50
N ARG A 317 38.43 -125.72 -37.50
CA ARG A 317 38.69 -126.31 -38.83
C ARG A 317 39.69 -127.46 -38.80
N VAL A 318 40.75 -127.36 -38.00
CA VAL A 318 41.75 -128.43 -37.85
C VAL A 318 41.13 -129.67 -37.18
N LEU A 319 40.30 -129.47 -36.14
CA LEU A 319 39.55 -130.55 -35.50
C LEU A 319 38.63 -131.27 -36.48
N ALA A 320 37.87 -130.53 -37.31
CA ALA A 320 36.98 -131.12 -38.31
C ALA A 320 37.72 -131.93 -39.40
N MET A 321 38.96 -131.57 -39.73
CA MET A 321 39.83 -132.39 -40.61
C MET A 321 40.23 -133.70 -39.93
N ARG A 322 40.67 -133.64 -38.66
CA ARG A 322 41.10 -134.83 -37.90
C ARG A 322 39.99 -135.84 -37.64
N VAL A 323 38.76 -135.39 -37.43
CA VAL A 323 37.60 -136.28 -37.24
C VAL A 323 37.32 -137.10 -38.50
N ARG A 324 37.43 -136.50 -39.70
CA ARG A 324 37.22 -137.20 -40.98
C ARG A 324 38.27 -138.28 -41.22
N GLU A 325 39.56 -137.96 -41.01
CA GLU A 325 40.65 -138.95 -41.09
C GLU A 325 40.43 -140.13 -40.12
N MET A 326 39.93 -139.84 -38.91
CA MET A 326 39.65 -140.85 -37.89
C MET A 326 38.47 -141.77 -38.29
N GLN A 327 37.48 -141.25 -39.03
CA GLN A 327 36.36 -142.05 -39.56
C GLN A 327 36.81 -143.00 -40.68
N ASP A 328 37.71 -142.57 -41.57
CA ASP A 328 38.25 -143.43 -42.63
C ASP A 328 39.10 -144.57 -42.04
N LEU A 329 39.93 -144.26 -41.03
CA LEU A 329 40.70 -145.26 -40.27
C LEU A 329 39.78 -146.28 -39.56
N LYS A 330 38.65 -145.81 -39.00
CA LYS A 330 37.67 -146.68 -38.33
C LYS A 330 37.02 -147.67 -39.30
N GLN A 331 36.70 -147.24 -40.53
CA GLN A 331 36.14 -148.15 -41.53
C GLN A 331 37.15 -149.24 -41.93
N LEU A 332 38.42 -148.88 -42.17
CA LEU A 332 39.47 -149.83 -42.53
C LEU A 332 39.72 -150.87 -41.42
N ALA A 333 39.75 -150.43 -40.15
CA ALA A 333 39.91 -151.32 -39.01
C ALA A 333 38.75 -152.33 -38.89
N SER A 334 37.51 -151.90 -39.18
CA SER A 334 36.34 -152.78 -39.17
C SER A 334 36.44 -153.89 -40.22
N THR A 335 37.03 -153.62 -41.39
CA THR A 335 37.20 -154.63 -42.45
C THR A 335 38.23 -155.69 -42.07
N VAL A 336 39.35 -155.28 -41.46
CA VAL A 336 40.40 -156.19 -40.99
C VAL A 336 39.89 -157.15 -39.91
N VAL A 337 39.12 -156.65 -38.95
CA VAL A 337 38.56 -157.48 -37.87
C VAL A 337 37.59 -158.53 -38.43
N LYS A 338 36.77 -158.18 -39.42
CA LYS A 338 35.82 -159.12 -40.04
C LYS A 338 36.54 -160.29 -40.73
N LYS A 339 37.62 -159.99 -41.47
CA LYS A 339 38.46 -161.03 -42.11
C LYS A 339 39.21 -161.91 -41.11
N ARG A 340 39.59 -161.37 -39.96
CA ARG A 340 40.19 -162.16 -38.88
C ARG A 340 39.22 -163.18 -38.29
N LYS A 341 37.96 -162.78 -38.05
CA LYS A 341 36.94 -163.66 -37.50
C LYS A 341 36.64 -164.87 -38.39
N GLU A 342 36.53 -164.64 -39.71
CA GLU A 342 36.31 -165.71 -40.70
C GLU A 342 37.45 -166.75 -40.69
N MET A 343 38.69 -166.30 -40.47
CA MET A 343 39.85 -167.18 -40.38
C MET A 343 39.88 -167.97 -39.06
N GLU A 344 39.52 -167.34 -37.94
CA GLU A 344 39.45 -167.99 -36.63
C GLU A 344 38.41 -169.11 -36.59
N GLU A 345 37.22 -168.90 -37.17
CA GLU A 345 36.16 -169.90 -37.24
C GLU A 345 36.62 -171.19 -37.97
N PHE A 346 37.34 -171.05 -39.09
CA PHE A 346 37.89 -172.18 -39.83
C PHE A 346 38.87 -173.03 -38.99
N PHE A 347 39.72 -172.38 -38.18
CA PHE A 347 40.68 -173.11 -37.33
C PHE A 347 40.02 -173.83 -36.15
N TYR A 348 38.95 -173.25 -35.58
CA TYR A 348 38.21 -173.92 -34.51
C TYR A 348 37.52 -175.20 -35.00
N GLU A 349 36.93 -175.19 -36.20
CA GLU A 349 36.32 -176.40 -36.79
C GLU A 349 37.34 -177.51 -37.06
N ALA A 350 38.54 -177.16 -37.55
CA ALA A 350 39.60 -178.14 -37.80
C ALA A 350 40.11 -178.81 -36.50
N LEU A 351 40.23 -178.06 -35.40
CA LEU A 351 40.65 -178.59 -34.10
C LEU A 351 39.60 -179.50 -33.46
N ASP A 352 38.32 -179.17 -33.62
CA ASP A 352 37.24 -179.99 -33.08
C ASP A 352 37.16 -181.36 -33.79
N HIS A 353 37.36 -181.37 -35.11
CA HIS A 353 37.38 -182.61 -35.89
C HIS A 353 38.47 -183.59 -35.43
N VAL A 354 39.68 -183.08 -35.15
CA VAL A 354 40.80 -183.90 -34.64
C VAL A 354 40.49 -184.47 -33.24
N ARG A 355 39.86 -183.67 -32.37
CA ARG A 355 39.48 -184.10 -31.02
C ARG A 355 38.43 -185.20 -31.02
N GLN A 356 37.44 -185.11 -31.91
CA GLN A 356 36.40 -186.14 -32.05
C GLN A 356 37.00 -187.49 -32.50
N GLU A 357 37.99 -187.48 -33.39
CA GLU A 357 38.64 -188.70 -33.90
C GLU A 357 39.52 -189.38 -32.83
N ILE A 358 40.21 -188.59 -31.98
CA ILE A 358 40.95 -189.11 -30.82
C ILE A 358 40.00 -189.81 -29.83
N ALA A 359 38.83 -189.22 -29.56
CA ALA A 359 37.83 -189.81 -28.68
C ALA A 359 37.25 -191.12 -29.24
N ALA A 360 36.95 -191.15 -30.55
CA ALA A 360 36.44 -192.34 -31.23
C ALA A 360 37.47 -193.51 -31.23
N SER A 361 38.74 -193.20 -31.45
CA SER A 361 39.84 -194.17 -31.38
C SER A 361 39.95 -194.84 -30.01
N ARG A 362 39.94 -194.05 -28.94
CA ARG A 362 40.02 -194.53 -27.54
C ARG A 362 38.82 -195.40 -27.15
N PHE A 363 37.63 -195.10 -27.68
CA PHE A 363 36.43 -195.89 -27.44
C PHE A 363 36.50 -197.31 -28.06
N ARG A 364 37.01 -197.44 -29.30
CA ARG A 364 37.17 -198.73 -30.00
C ARG A 364 38.08 -199.68 -29.21
N TYR A 365 39.22 -199.18 -28.76
CA TYR A 365 40.19 -199.97 -28.00
C TYR A 365 39.62 -200.54 -26.70
N LYS A 366 38.81 -199.74 -25.97
CA LYS A 366 38.15 -200.17 -24.73
C LYS A 366 37.10 -201.26 -24.96
N LYS A 367 36.42 -201.24 -26.12
CA LYS A 367 35.38 -202.23 -26.47
C LYS A 367 35.99 -203.57 -26.84
N GLU A 368 37.04 -203.56 -27.65
CA GLU A 368 37.73 -204.77 -28.14
C GLU A 368 38.42 -205.52 -26.99
N SER A 369 39.06 -204.80 -26.06
CA SER A 369 39.68 -205.39 -24.87
C SER A 369 38.68 -206.12 -23.96
N LYS A 370 37.49 -205.53 -23.74
CA LYS A 370 36.41 -206.16 -22.95
C LYS A 370 35.86 -207.43 -23.61
N GLN A 371 35.79 -207.45 -24.94
CA GLN A 371 35.31 -208.61 -25.68
C GLN A 371 36.33 -209.77 -25.62
N ALA A 372 37.62 -209.47 -25.74
CA ALA A 372 38.69 -210.46 -25.63
C ALA A 372 38.69 -211.15 -24.24
N TYR A 373 38.51 -210.38 -23.17
CA TYR A 373 38.41 -210.91 -21.81
C TYR A 373 37.19 -211.84 -21.62
N SER A 374 36.00 -211.40 -22.07
CA SER A 374 34.76 -212.16 -21.94
C SER A 374 34.78 -213.48 -22.72
N TRP A 375 35.47 -213.50 -23.86
CA TRP A 375 35.64 -214.71 -24.68
C TRP A 375 36.54 -215.74 -23.99
N ARG A 376 37.70 -215.30 -23.48
CA ARG A 376 38.63 -216.15 -22.68
C ARG A 376 37.94 -216.77 -21.45
N PHE A 377 37.05 -216.02 -20.81
CA PHE A 377 36.29 -216.49 -19.65
C PHE A 377 35.30 -217.62 -20.01
N ARG A 378 34.62 -217.54 -21.18
CA ARG A 378 33.68 -218.59 -21.60
C ARG A 378 34.37 -219.91 -21.92
N GLU A 379 35.57 -219.87 -22.50
CA GLU A 379 36.27 -221.07 -22.94
C GLU A 379 36.90 -221.85 -21.79
N ALA A 380 37.31 -221.15 -20.72
CA ALA A 380 37.73 -221.78 -19.47
C ALA A 380 36.59 -222.58 -18.81
N THR A 381 35.35 -222.09 -18.89
CA THR A 381 34.17 -222.78 -18.33
C THR A 381 33.81 -224.08 -19.05
N ALA A 382 34.33 -224.31 -20.27
CA ALA A 382 34.14 -225.56 -21.00
C ALA A 382 35.20 -226.64 -20.67
N GLY A 383 36.15 -226.38 -19.78
CA GLY A 383 37.12 -227.36 -19.26
C GLY A 383 38.37 -227.60 -20.12
N LYS A 384 38.65 -226.76 -21.13
CA LYS A 384 39.79 -226.92 -22.07
C LYS A 384 41.08 -226.19 -21.67
N MET A 385 41.00 -225.24 -20.75
CA MET A 385 42.13 -224.44 -20.28
C MET A 385 41.84 -224.01 -18.83
N GLU A 386 42.87 -223.77 -18.02
CA GLU A 386 42.65 -223.26 -16.66
C GLU A 386 42.04 -221.85 -16.68
N PHE A 387 41.21 -221.59 -15.66
CA PHE A 387 40.55 -220.31 -15.49
C PHE A 387 41.57 -219.17 -15.34
N PRO A 388 41.40 -218.05 -16.06
CA PRO A 388 42.30 -216.92 -15.94
C PRO A 388 42.27 -216.41 -14.49
N PRO A 389 43.43 -216.13 -13.89
CA PRO A 389 43.47 -215.59 -12.53
C PRO A 389 42.68 -214.28 -12.48
N ILE A 390 41.79 -214.16 -11.50
CA ILE A 390 40.93 -212.99 -11.30
C ILE A 390 41.84 -211.85 -10.83
N CYS A 391 42.40 -211.11 -11.79
CA CYS A 391 43.03 -209.83 -11.53
C CYS A 391 41.92 -208.80 -11.33
N THR A 392 41.64 -208.52 -10.06
CA THR A 392 41.08 -207.25 -9.66
C THR A 392 42.14 -206.18 -9.94
N ASN A 393 41.77 -205.26 -10.81
CA ASN A 393 42.51 -204.05 -11.17
C ASN A 393 43.69 -204.25 -12.13
N HIS A 394 43.83 -203.28 -13.03
CA HIS A 394 44.92 -203.04 -13.98
C HIS A 394 45.01 -203.88 -15.26
N ILE A 395 44.26 -203.45 -16.27
CA ILE A 395 44.77 -203.39 -17.65
C ILE A 395 44.32 -202.04 -18.25
N TYR A 396 45.12 -200.99 -18.06
CA TYR A 396 45.18 -199.80 -18.94
C TYR A 396 46.50 -199.04 -18.67
N THR A 397 47.59 -199.79 -18.53
CA THR A 397 48.94 -199.25 -18.32
C THR A 397 49.82 -199.34 -19.56
N ASP A 398 49.23 -199.57 -20.75
CA ASP A 398 50.00 -199.84 -21.97
C ASP A 398 49.64 -198.94 -23.17
N MET A 399 49.09 -197.75 -22.90
CA MET A 399 48.86 -196.70 -23.91
C MET A 399 49.29 -195.32 -23.36
N GLU A 400 50.44 -195.28 -22.69
CA GLU A 400 51.20 -194.03 -22.60
C GLU A 400 51.99 -193.86 -23.91
N PRO A 401 51.87 -192.72 -24.61
CA PRO A 401 52.73 -192.43 -25.73
C PRO A 401 54.16 -192.22 -25.22
N SER A 402 55.02 -193.18 -25.60
CA SER A 402 56.47 -193.08 -25.56
C SER A 402 56.93 -191.76 -26.18
N THR A 403 57.17 -190.77 -25.33
CA THR A 403 57.84 -189.53 -25.66
C THR A 403 59.32 -189.66 -25.32
N LYS A 404 60.01 -190.49 -26.12
CA LYS A 404 61.47 -190.43 -26.29
C LYS A 404 61.81 -190.62 -27.77
N CYS A 405 61.89 -189.51 -28.50
CA CYS A 405 62.96 -189.31 -29.48
C CYS A 405 63.00 -187.82 -29.87
N SER A 406 64.04 -187.14 -29.42
CA SER A 406 64.40 -185.80 -29.88
C SER A 406 65.38 -185.95 -31.05
N HIS A 407 65.06 -185.26 -32.16
CA HIS A 407 65.84 -185.04 -33.40
C HIS A 407 65.92 -186.16 -34.45
N LEU A 408 65.45 -185.86 -35.68
CA LEU A 408 66.29 -185.70 -36.89
C LEU A 408 65.49 -185.07 -38.06
N LEU A 409 66.21 -184.34 -38.90
CA LEU A 409 65.80 -183.25 -39.80
C LEU A 409 65.44 -183.73 -41.22
N GLU A 410 64.65 -182.92 -41.92
CA GLU A 410 64.69 -182.70 -43.39
C GLU A 410 64.25 -183.88 -44.30
N ASN A 411 62.95 -183.94 -44.61
CA ASN A 411 62.35 -184.15 -45.95
C ASN A 411 60.83 -184.38 -45.81
N ASP A 412 60.07 -184.00 -46.85
CA ASP A 412 58.60 -183.90 -46.94
C ASP A 412 57.82 -184.92 -46.11
N VAL A 413 57.33 -184.47 -44.94
CA VAL A 413 56.38 -185.22 -44.13
C VAL A 413 54.97 -184.74 -44.49
N GLN A 414 54.22 -185.56 -45.21
CA GLN A 414 52.83 -185.27 -45.50
C GLN A 414 51.98 -185.38 -44.23
N VAL A 415 51.00 -184.48 -44.10
CA VAL A 415 50.06 -184.41 -42.96
C VAL A 415 49.35 -185.76 -42.71
N SER A 416 49.26 -186.63 -43.70
CA SER A 416 48.70 -187.98 -43.60
C SER A 416 49.42 -188.90 -42.61
N ASP A 417 50.74 -188.74 -42.42
CA ASP A 417 51.60 -189.71 -41.69
C ASP A 417 51.74 -189.43 -40.19
N LEU A 418 51.10 -188.37 -39.70
CA LEU A 418 51.14 -187.98 -38.29
C LEU A 418 50.04 -188.69 -37.48
N THR A 419 50.39 -189.17 -36.28
CA THR A 419 49.41 -189.69 -35.33
C THR A 419 48.47 -188.55 -34.91
N TRP A 420 47.21 -188.86 -34.59
CA TRP A 420 46.18 -187.84 -34.34
C TRP A 420 46.55 -186.84 -33.23
N GLU A 421 47.31 -187.28 -32.24
CA GLU A 421 47.82 -186.43 -31.14
C GLU A 421 48.92 -185.46 -31.63
N GLN A 422 49.71 -185.85 -32.63
CA GLN A 422 50.69 -184.96 -33.27
C GLN A 422 50.01 -183.91 -34.16
N LYS A 423 48.90 -184.29 -34.85
CA LYS A 423 48.08 -183.37 -35.65
C LYS A 423 47.44 -182.27 -34.80
N GLU A 424 46.98 -182.59 -33.59
CA GLU A 424 46.45 -181.60 -32.63
C GLU A 424 47.53 -180.59 -32.21
N GLN A 425 48.75 -181.05 -31.96
CA GLN A 425 49.87 -180.20 -31.57
C GLN A 425 50.26 -179.19 -32.67
N VAL A 426 50.25 -179.63 -33.94
CA VAL A 426 50.57 -178.79 -35.11
C VAL A 426 49.51 -177.71 -35.34
N LEU A 427 48.21 -178.04 -35.23
CA LEU A 427 47.13 -177.05 -35.37
C LEU A 427 47.14 -176.01 -34.26
N ARG A 428 47.45 -176.41 -33.01
CA ARG A 428 47.64 -175.46 -31.90
C ARG A 428 48.84 -174.54 -32.12
N LEU A 429 49.93 -175.06 -32.68
CA LEU A 429 51.13 -174.28 -33.01
C LEU A 429 50.87 -173.26 -34.14
N LEU A 430 50.09 -173.63 -35.15
CA LEU A 430 49.73 -172.75 -36.27
C LEU A 430 48.84 -171.59 -35.81
N PHE A 431 47.87 -171.86 -34.92
CA PHE A 431 47.00 -170.84 -34.32
C PHE A 431 47.78 -169.85 -33.44
N ALA A 432 48.81 -170.31 -32.74
CA ALA A 432 49.71 -169.44 -31.98
C ALA A 432 50.55 -168.53 -32.89
N LYS A 433 50.99 -169.05 -34.05
CA LYS A 433 51.82 -168.33 -35.01
C LYS A 433 51.06 -167.22 -35.74
N MET A 434 49.77 -167.42 -36.08
CA MET A 434 48.94 -166.38 -36.69
C MET A 434 48.52 -165.25 -35.72
N ASN A 435 48.49 -165.53 -34.42
CA ASN A 435 48.17 -164.52 -33.40
C ASN A 435 49.39 -163.69 -32.94
N GLY A 436 50.52 -163.79 -33.64
CA GLY A 436 51.64 -162.86 -33.50
C GLY A 436 52.40 -162.95 -32.18
N GLN A 437 52.33 -164.07 -31.45
CA GLN A 437 53.10 -164.28 -30.23
C GLN A 437 54.53 -164.77 -30.58
N THR A 438 55.39 -163.85 -31.03
CA THR A 438 56.85 -164.02 -31.12
C THR A 438 57.55 -162.74 -30.64
N GLU A 439 58.73 -162.91 -30.06
CA GLU A 439 59.34 -162.09 -29.00
C GLU A 439 59.78 -160.63 -29.35
N ARG A 440 59.80 -159.81 -28.29
CA ARG A 440 60.33 -158.44 -28.04
C ARG A 440 61.50 -157.93 -28.92
N LYS A 441 61.52 -156.59 -29.16
CA LYS A 441 62.71 -155.69 -29.00
C LYS A 441 62.33 -154.18 -28.90
N GLN A 442 63.14 -153.43 -28.15
CA GLN A 442 63.03 -152.02 -27.74
C GLN A 442 63.41 -151.00 -28.84
N HIS A 443 62.92 -149.74 -28.76
CA HIS A 443 63.69 -148.51 -29.06
C HIS A 443 62.99 -147.20 -28.59
N SER A 444 63.70 -146.48 -27.71
CA SER A 444 63.96 -145.03 -27.57
C SER A 444 63.00 -143.91 -28.09
N SER A 445 62.78 -142.95 -27.18
CA SER A 445 62.24 -141.56 -27.26
C SER A 445 63.01 -140.63 -28.25
N PRO A 446 62.61 -139.35 -28.49
CA PRO A 446 62.85 -138.29 -27.49
C PRO A 446 61.85 -137.10 -27.39
N ARG A 447 61.90 -136.52 -26.18
CA ARG A 447 61.47 -135.20 -25.68
C ARG A 447 61.88 -133.98 -26.54
N ARG A 448 61.22 -132.85 -26.27
CA ARG A 448 61.92 -131.56 -26.01
C ARG A 448 61.26 -130.78 -24.86
N SER A 449 62.10 -130.27 -23.97
CA SER A 449 61.82 -129.33 -22.87
C SER A 449 62.71 -128.09 -23.08
N VAL A 450 62.63 -127.12 -22.14
CA VAL A 450 63.58 -126.00 -21.84
C VAL A 450 63.11 -124.65 -22.47
N GLU A 451 63.03 -123.48 -21.79
CA GLU A 451 63.74 -122.90 -20.62
C GLU A 451 62.98 -121.72 -19.94
N MET A 452 63.45 -121.34 -18.73
CA MET A 452 63.14 -120.15 -17.92
C MET A 452 63.90 -118.87 -18.34
N GLN A 453 63.43 -117.66 -17.93
CA GLN A 453 64.20 -116.73 -17.07
C GLN A 453 63.42 -115.47 -16.60
N ASN A 454 63.59 -115.18 -15.29
CA ASN A 454 63.70 -113.89 -14.58
C ASN A 454 62.53 -112.87 -14.56
N SER A 455 62.19 -112.19 -13.45
CA SER A 455 62.86 -112.01 -12.15
C SER A 455 61.87 -111.61 -11.03
N PHE A 456 62.26 -111.99 -9.82
CA PHE A 456 61.73 -111.71 -8.49
C PHE A 456 62.13 -110.31 -7.96
N ASN A 457 61.30 -109.76 -7.06
CA ASN A 457 61.62 -109.04 -5.80
C ASN A 457 60.65 -107.87 -5.59
N ASP A 458 60.21 -107.50 -4.39
CA ASP A 458 60.00 -108.14 -3.08
C ASP A 458 59.38 -107.02 -2.20
N LYS A 459 58.65 -107.39 -1.14
CA LYS A 459 58.38 -106.60 0.10
C LYS A 459 57.48 -105.37 0.03
N ASP A 460 56.77 -104.97 1.08
CA ASP A 460 56.17 -105.60 2.28
C ASP A 460 55.53 -104.43 3.06
N ALA A 461 54.58 -104.77 3.92
CA ALA A 461 54.29 -104.12 5.21
C ALA A 461 53.55 -102.75 5.31
N ALA A 462 52.43 -102.87 6.05
CA ALA A 462 52.09 -102.13 7.27
C ALA A 462 51.29 -100.81 7.17
N GLU A 463 50.03 -100.93 7.63
CA GLU A 463 49.42 -100.19 8.75
C GLU A 463 49.95 -98.79 9.08
N GLN A 464 49.05 -97.78 9.06
CA GLN A 464 48.69 -97.07 10.29
C GLN A 464 47.42 -96.22 10.15
N LEU A 465 46.47 -96.53 11.03
CA LEU A 465 45.41 -95.67 11.56
C LEU A 465 46.02 -94.61 12.52
N HIS A 466 45.18 -93.64 12.92
CA HIS A 466 45.35 -92.56 13.92
C HIS A 466 45.87 -91.22 13.35
N ASN A 467 45.37 -90.05 13.76
CA ASN A 467 44.23 -89.61 14.56
C ASN A 467 44.31 -88.07 14.59
N ASP A 468 43.21 -87.43 14.97
CA ASP A 468 43.17 -86.20 15.77
C ASP A 468 43.62 -84.85 15.17
N ASP A 469 42.60 -84.00 15.11
CA ASP A 469 42.51 -82.75 15.87
C ASP A 469 43.10 -81.42 15.37
N CYS A 470 42.22 -80.44 15.51
CA CYS A 470 42.42 -79.11 16.11
C CYS A 470 42.95 -77.95 15.25
N LEU A 471 41.99 -77.04 15.01
CA LEU A 471 41.93 -75.66 15.50
C LEU A 471 42.92 -74.59 15.02
N GLU A 472 42.31 -73.43 14.73
CA GLU A 472 42.81 -72.05 14.80
C GLU A 472 43.87 -71.65 13.76
N ASN A 473 43.74 -70.56 13.00
CA ASN A 473 42.98 -69.31 13.11
C ASN A 473 42.59 -68.79 11.72
#